data_AF-A0A962Y6E2-F1
#
_entry.id   AF-A0A962Y6E2-F1
#
_cell.length_a   1.000
_cell.length_b   1.000
_cell.length_c   1.000
_cell.angle_alpha   90.00
_cell.angle_beta   90.00
_cell.angle_gamma   90.00
#
_symmetry.space_group_name_H-M   'P 1'
#
loop_
_entity.id
_entity.type
_entity.pdbx_description
1 polymer ?
#
loop_
_entity_poly.entity_id
_entity_poly.type
_entity_poly.pdbx_seq_one_letter_code
_entity_poly.pdbx_strand_id
1 'polypeptide(L)'
;LAMIGKSAPRDSDQQAAGLGRIIDPESDGLRRGDLVFWKGHVGFIEDPETLLHASGGTMDVTREPLRDAIDRIARLYGLPTCYRRP
;
A
#
# COMPACT_ATOMS: atom_id res chain seq x y z
N LEU A 1 -0.64 -12.33 -2.94
CA LEU A 1 -1.36 -12.64 -4.20
C LEU A 1 -1.03 -14.03 -4.75
N ALA A 2 0.26 -14.40 -4.86
CA ALA A 2 0.65 -15.72 -5.35
C ALA A 2 -0.02 -16.90 -4.61
N MET A 3 -0.12 -16.82 -3.27
CA MET A 3 -0.76 -17.86 -2.44
C MET A 3 -2.26 -18.07 -2.71
N ILE A 4 -2.91 -17.17 -3.45
CA ILE A 4 -4.30 -17.31 -3.89
C ILE A 4 -4.40 -17.45 -5.43
N GLY A 5 -3.30 -17.84 -6.10
CA GLY A 5 -3.26 -18.04 -7.55
C GLY A 5 -3.28 -16.76 -8.39
N LYS A 6 -3.11 -15.58 -7.79
CA LYS A 6 -3.03 -14.31 -8.52
C LYS A 6 -1.57 -13.91 -8.79
N SER A 7 -1.21 -13.78 -10.06
CA SER A 7 0.09 -13.24 -10.48
C SER A 7 0.18 -11.74 -10.18
N ALA A 8 1.34 -11.30 -9.73
CA ALA A 8 1.67 -9.89 -9.57
C ALA A 8 3.16 -9.67 -9.89
N PRO A 9 3.54 -8.54 -10.49
CA PRO A 9 4.93 -8.17 -10.65
C PRO A 9 5.67 -8.12 -9.30
N ARG A 10 6.99 -8.32 -9.31
CA ARG A 10 7.79 -8.32 -8.08
C ARG A 10 7.98 -6.91 -7.50
N ASP A 11 8.11 -5.91 -8.35
CA ASP A 11 8.53 -4.57 -7.96
C ASP A 11 7.33 -3.61 -7.77
N SER A 12 7.46 -2.71 -6.80
CA SER A 12 6.37 -1.81 -6.37
C SER A 12 5.91 -0.86 -7.47
N ASP A 13 6.81 -0.40 -8.34
CA ASP A 13 6.51 0.47 -9.47
C ASP A 13 5.71 -0.27 -10.56
N GLN A 14 6.08 -1.50 -10.87
CA GLN A 14 5.34 -2.35 -11.81
C GLN A 14 3.96 -2.73 -11.27
N GLN A 15 3.86 -2.99 -9.97
CA GLN A 15 2.57 -3.22 -9.31
C GLN A 15 1.69 -1.95 -9.36
N ALA A 16 2.25 -0.77 -9.07
CA ALA A 16 1.54 0.50 -9.16
C ALA A 16 1.09 0.81 -10.60
N ALA A 17 1.83 0.38 -11.61
CA ALA A 17 1.46 0.58 -13.01
C ALA A 17 0.28 -0.30 -13.45
N GLY A 18 0.26 -1.58 -13.06
CA GLY A 18 -0.60 -2.59 -13.71
C GLY A 18 -1.52 -3.42 -12.83
N LEU A 19 -1.37 -3.44 -11.50
CA LEU A 19 -2.06 -4.43 -10.66
C LEU A 19 -3.49 -4.02 -10.31
N GLY A 20 -4.51 -4.71 -10.83
CA GLY A 20 -5.91 -4.41 -10.50
C GLY A 20 -6.38 -3.07 -11.07
N ARG A 21 -7.34 -2.41 -10.40
CA ARG A 21 -7.82 -1.06 -10.80
C ARG A 21 -7.29 0.04 -9.88
N ILE A 22 -7.15 1.25 -10.40
CA ILE A 22 -6.91 2.44 -9.59
C ILE A 22 -8.17 2.73 -8.75
N ILE A 23 -7.97 3.18 -7.52
CA ILE A 23 -9.03 3.66 -6.63
C ILE A 23 -8.65 5.04 -6.10
N ASP A 24 -9.66 5.84 -5.81
CA ASP A 24 -9.53 7.09 -5.07
C ASP A 24 -10.04 6.87 -3.64
N PRO A 25 -9.19 6.96 -2.60
CA PRO A 25 -9.60 6.75 -1.22
C PRO A 25 -10.78 7.62 -0.77
N GLU A 26 -10.93 8.83 -1.29
CA GLU A 26 -12.00 9.76 -0.88
C GLU A 26 -13.37 9.33 -1.43
N SER A 27 -13.41 8.85 -2.67
CA SER A 27 -14.66 8.49 -3.36
C SER A 27 -14.98 6.99 -3.35
N ASP A 28 -13.98 6.11 -3.50
CA ASP A 28 -14.15 4.65 -3.46
C ASP A 28 -14.15 4.08 -2.03
N GLY A 29 -13.56 4.82 -1.08
CA GLY A 29 -13.24 4.32 0.26
C GLY A 29 -12.15 3.24 0.26
N LEU A 30 -11.41 3.15 1.37
CA LEU A 30 -10.41 2.11 1.58
C LEU A 30 -11.07 0.85 2.16
N ARG A 31 -10.65 -0.32 1.66
CA ARG A 31 -11.08 -1.62 2.19
C ARG A 31 -9.93 -2.60 2.27
N ARG A 32 -10.15 -3.67 3.05
CA ARG A 32 -9.23 -4.78 3.18
C ARG A 32 -8.78 -5.31 1.81
N GLY A 33 -7.48 -5.44 1.62
CA GLY A 33 -6.85 -5.95 0.41
C GLY A 33 -6.51 -4.89 -0.63
N ASP A 34 -6.93 -3.63 -0.43
CA ASP A 34 -6.42 -2.52 -1.23
C ASP A 34 -4.92 -2.32 -0.98
N LEU A 35 -4.25 -1.70 -1.93
CA LEU A 35 -2.83 -1.41 -1.90
C LEU A 35 -2.62 0.10 -1.92
N VAL A 36 -1.66 0.55 -1.12
CA VAL A 36 -1.17 1.94 -1.11
C VAL A 36 0.30 1.96 -1.51
N PHE A 37 0.67 2.89 -2.38
CA PHE A 37 1.99 2.97 -2.98
C PHE A 37 2.68 4.29 -2.65
N TRP A 38 3.99 4.22 -2.45
CA TRP A 38 4.93 5.35 -2.47
C TRP A 38 6.04 5.02 -3.48
N LYS A 39 6.91 5.99 -3.77
CA LYS A 39 8.09 5.71 -4.61
C LYS A 39 8.98 4.65 -3.94
N GLY A 40 9.00 3.45 -4.52
CA GLY A 40 9.82 2.32 -4.04
C GLY A 40 9.23 1.55 -2.86
N HIS A 41 7.96 1.80 -2.49
CA HIS A 41 7.33 1.14 -1.34
C HIS A 41 5.85 0.82 -1.59
N VAL A 42 5.36 -0.27 -1.01
CA VAL A 42 3.96 -0.71 -1.11
C VAL A 42 3.51 -1.32 0.22
N GLY A 43 2.24 -1.10 0.57
CA GLY A 43 1.59 -1.76 1.70
C GLY A 43 0.16 -2.19 1.39
N PHE A 44 -0.34 -3.12 2.20
CA PHE A 44 -1.72 -3.60 2.16
C PHE A 44 -2.56 -2.85 3.18
N ILE A 45 -3.74 -2.42 2.76
CA ILE A 45 -4.81 -1.99 3.66
C ILE A 45 -5.39 -3.25 4.31
N GLU A 46 -5.21 -3.41 5.62
CA GLU A 46 -5.76 -4.54 6.38
C GLU A 46 -7.23 -4.31 6.74
N ASP A 47 -7.55 -3.06 7.03
CA ASP A 47 -8.86 -2.46 7.29
C ASP A 47 -8.75 -0.94 6.99
N PRO A 48 -9.84 -0.14 7.03
CA PRO A 48 -9.80 1.27 6.64
C PRO A 48 -8.78 2.15 7.38
N GLU A 49 -8.28 1.72 8.54
CA GLU A 49 -7.37 2.49 9.38
C GLU A 49 -5.99 1.85 9.52
N THR A 50 -5.82 0.57 9.20
CA THR A 50 -4.58 -0.19 9.42
C THR A 50 -3.82 -0.49 8.13
N LEU A 51 -2.52 -0.12 8.14
CA LEU A 51 -1.54 -0.50 7.12
C LEU A 51 -0.75 -1.73 7.57
N LEU A 52 -0.70 -2.75 6.73
CA LEU A 52 0.20 -3.89 6.83
C LEU A 52 1.30 -3.78 5.77
N HIS A 53 2.56 -3.67 6.19
CA HIS A 53 3.68 -3.59 5.25
C HIS A 53 5.00 -4.06 5.85
N ALA A 54 5.97 -4.39 4.99
CA ALA A 54 7.35 -4.53 5.40
C ALA A 54 7.94 -3.12 5.62
N SER A 55 8.27 -2.77 6.85
CA SER A 55 8.65 -1.41 7.20
C SER A 55 10.17 -1.26 7.29
N GLY A 56 10.72 -0.30 6.54
CA GLY A 56 12.13 0.10 6.68
C GLY A 56 12.42 0.89 7.96
N GLY A 57 11.39 1.35 8.68
CA GLY A 57 11.55 2.06 9.95
C GLY A 57 11.75 1.12 11.14
N THR A 58 11.00 0.01 11.18
CA THR A 58 11.09 -1.01 12.24
C THR A 58 11.91 -2.23 11.83
N MET A 59 12.24 -2.38 10.54
CA MET A 59 12.92 -3.55 9.97
C MET A 59 12.16 -4.87 10.16
N ASP A 60 10.82 -4.81 10.23
CA ASP A 60 9.93 -5.97 10.34
C ASP A 60 8.60 -5.74 9.60
N VAL A 61 7.84 -6.81 9.39
CA VAL A 61 6.46 -6.73 8.91
C VAL A 61 5.58 -6.15 10.01
N THR A 62 5.09 -4.94 9.77
CA THR A 62 4.41 -4.12 10.79
C THR A 62 2.96 -3.88 10.42
N ARG A 63 2.11 -3.87 11.45
CA ARG A 63 0.75 -3.32 11.40
C ARG A 63 0.75 -2.01 12.17
N GLU A 64 0.27 -0.95 11.55
CA GLU A 64 0.23 0.36 12.18
C GLU A 64 -0.87 1.25 11.57
N PRO A 65 -1.28 2.33 12.26
CA PRO A 65 -2.26 3.26 11.73
C PRO A 65 -1.79 3.84 10.39
N LEU A 66 -2.61 3.74 9.36
CA LEU A 66 -2.33 4.23 8.00
C LEU A 66 -1.98 5.71 8.01
N ARG A 67 -2.72 6.51 8.80
CA ARG A 67 -2.49 7.95 8.93
C ARG A 67 -1.09 8.24 9.48
N ASP A 68 -0.71 7.56 10.56
CA ASP A 68 0.60 7.76 11.20
C ASP A 68 1.74 7.31 10.27
N ALA A 69 1.53 6.21 9.53
CA ALA A 69 2.47 5.74 8.53
C ALA A 69 2.63 6.76 7.38
N ILE A 70 1.53 7.30 6.85
CA ILE A 70 1.55 8.37 5.84
C ILE A 70 2.32 9.58 6.36
N ASP A 71 1.98 10.07 7.55
CA ASP A 71 2.60 11.26 8.15
C ASP A 71 4.10 11.06 8.41
N ARG A 72 4.51 9.86 8.84
CA ARG A 72 5.92 9.52 9.06
C ARG A 72 6.68 9.40 7.73
N ILE A 73 6.15 8.65 6.76
CA ILE A 73 6.80 8.41 5.46
C ILE A 73 6.91 9.72 4.66
N ALA A 74 5.88 10.58 4.72
CA ALA A 74 5.83 11.85 4.00
C ALA A 74 7.03 12.76 4.28
N ARG A 75 7.57 12.74 5.50
CA ARG A 75 8.72 13.55 5.90
C ARG A 75 10.01 13.21 5.16
N LEU A 76 10.13 11.99 4.64
CA LEU A 76 11.36 11.50 3.98
C LEU A 76 11.13 11.16 2.50
N TYR A 77 9.96 10.64 2.15
CA TYR A 77 9.69 10.04 0.85
C TYR A 77 8.43 10.59 0.15
N GLY A 78 7.74 11.55 0.76
CA GLY A 78 6.53 12.16 0.22
C GLY A 78 5.24 11.35 0.48
N LEU A 79 4.13 11.90 0.01
CA LEU A 79 2.79 11.31 0.18
C LEU A 79 2.60 10.06 -0.71
N PRO A 80 1.59 9.22 -0.42
CA PRO A 80 1.20 8.14 -1.32
C PRO A 80 0.97 8.62 -2.75
N THR A 81 1.46 7.87 -3.72
CA THR A 81 1.39 8.21 -5.14
C THR A 81 0.23 7.54 -5.86
N CYS A 82 -0.26 6.41 -5.36
CA CYS A 82 -1.34 5.65 -5.97
C CYS A 82 -1.99 4.71 -4.95
N TYR A 83 -3.27 4.42 -5.17
CA TYR A 83 -4.00 3.36 -4.50
C TYR A 83 -4.59 2.42 -5.54
N ARG A 84 -4.52 1.11 -5.30
CA ARG A 84 -5.05 0.10 -6.22
C ARG A 84 -5.80 -1.01 -5.51
N ARG A 85 -6.73 -1.61 -6.24
CA ARG A 85 -7.60 -2.70 -5.79
C ARG A 85 -7.41 -3.91 -6.72
N PRO A 86 -6.63 -4.93 -6.29
CA PRO A 86 -6.32 -6.16 -7.05
C PRO A 86 -7.48 -7.15 -7.26
#